data_AF-A0A931B6I8-F1
#
_entry.id   AF-A0A931B6I8-F1
#
_cell.length_a   1.000
_cell.length_b   1.000
_cell.length_c   1.000
_cell.angle_alpha   90.00
_cell.angle_beta   90.00
_cell.angle_gamma   90.00
#
_symmetry.space_group_name_H-M   'P 1'
#
loop_
_entity.id
_entity.type
_entity.pdbx_description
1 polymer ?
#
loop_
_entity_poly.entity_id
_entity_poly.type
_entity_poly.pdbx_seq_one_letter_code
_entity_poly.pdbx_strand_id
1 'polypeptide(L)'
;MPDGRAATRDYMKHPGAVAVIALDEQDRVLLVRQYRHPVRHRLWELPAGLLDIPGENPLHAAQRELYEEAHHKAGDWRVLVDLYPTSGGSDEAIRIYLARDLAESEGERFQAEGEELDLQVARFPLTEVVSRALAGDLHNGALVAGALALSAVLAANGLDALRPAEAPWPARPF
;
A
#
# COMPACT_ATOMS: atom_id res chain seq x y z
N MET A 1 31.51 1.71 -11.95
CA MET A 1 30.95 0.97 -13.10
C MET A 1 31.76 -0.31 -13.30
N PRO A 2 31.20 -1.39 -13.89
CA PRO A 2 31.91 -2.67 -14.06
C PRO A 2 33.25 -2.58 -14.83
N ASP A 3 33.44 -1.51 -15.59
CA ASP A 3 34.65 -1.17 -16.33
C ASP A 3 35.65 -0.27 -15.56
N GLY A 4 35.45 -0.12 -14.24
CA GLY A 4 36.32 0.69 -13.38
C GLY A 4 36.06 2.20 -13.43
N ARG A 5 35.14 2.68 -14.28
CA ARG A 5 34.81 4.12 -14.35
C ARG A 5 33.90 4.57 -13.21
N ALA A 6 34.05 5.83 -12.79
CA ALA A 6 33.09 6.48 -11.90
C ALA A 6 31.89 7.01 -12.71
N ALA A 7 30.72 7.04 -12.09
CA ALA A 7 29.54 7.65 -12.67
C ALA A 7 28.73 8.35 -11.58
N THR A 8 28.28 9.57 -11.85
CA THR A 8 27.37 10.30 -10.97
C THR A 8 25.95 9.75 -11.10
N ARG A 9 25.25 9.62 -9.98
CA ARG A 9 23.84 9.22 -9.92
C ARG A 9 23.13 10.13 -8.92
N ASP A 10 22.10 10.78 -9.40
CA ASP A 10 21.17 11.51 -8.55
C ASP A 10 19.95 10.64 -8.30
N TYR A 11 19.49 10.60 -7.05
CA TYR A 11 18.27 9.90 -6.67
C TYR A 11 17.61 10.62 -5.50
N MET A 12 16.31 10.41 -5.36
CA MET A 12 15.54 10.87 -4.22
C MET A 12 15.65 9.86 -3.08
N LYS A 13 16.25 10.29 -1.97
CA LYS A 13 16.20 9.55 -0.71
C LYS A 13 14.77 9.60 -0.16
N HIS A 14 14.22 8.44 0.18
CA HIS A 14 12.86 8.27 0.63
C HIS A 14 12.80 7.33 1.85
N PRO A 15 11.98 7.60 2.87
CA PRO A 15 11.86 6.72 4.04
C PRO A 15 11.41 5.30 3.67
N GLY A 16 10.67 5.16 2.56
CA GLY A 16 9.92 3.96 2.25
C GLY A 16 8.48 4.11 2.74
N ALA A 17 7.63 3.17 2.36
CA ALA A 17 6.21 3.24 2.67
C ALA A 17 5.61 1.85 2.84
N VAL A 18 4.43 1.82 3.44
CA VAL A 18 3.57 0.65 3.51
C VAL A 18 2.22 0.97 2.91
N ALA A 19 1.56 -0.04 2.37
CA ALA A 19 0.20 0.09 1.85
C ALA A 19 -0.62 -1.14 2.19
N VAL A 20 -1.95 -1.01 2.22
CA VAL A 20 -2.83 -2.07 2.71
C VAL A 20 -3.93 -2.38 1.70
N ILE A 21 -3.97 -3.61 1.21
CA ILE A 21 -5.17 -4.20 0.60
C ILE A 21 -6.03 -4.71 1.76
N ALA A 22 -6.97 -3.88 2.21
CA ALA A 22 -7.99 -4.28 3.18
C ALA A 22 -9.17 -4.92 2.46
N LEU A 23 -9.28 -6.25 2.55
CA LEU A 23 -10.28 -7.06 1.86
C LEU A 23 -11.36 -7.54 2.83
N ASP A 24 -12.61 -7.16 2.58
CA ASP A 24 -13.74 -7.60 3.39
C ASP A 24 -14.27 -8.99 2.98
N GLU A 25 -15.25 -9.51 3.73
CA GLU A 25 -15.86 -10.82 3.49
C GLU A 25 -16.66 -10.91 2.18
N GLN A 26 -16.92 -9.78 1.51
CA GLN A 26 -17.59 -9.71 0.22
C GLN A 26 -16.60 -9.47 -0.94
N ASP A 27 -15.30 -9.75 -0.72
CA ASP A 27 -14.22 -9.54 -1.68
C ASP A 27 -14.12 -8.10 -2.21
N ARG A 28 -14.45 -7.12 -1.36
CA ARG A 28 -14.30 -5.70 -1.69
C ARG A 28 -13.05 -5.13 -1.03
N VAL A 29 -12.31 -4.36 -1.80
CA VAL A 29 -11.11 -3.64 -1.37
C VAL A 29 -11.52 -2.25 -0.89
N LEU A 30 -11.10 -1.88 0.32
CA LEU A 30 -11.23 -0.52 0.83
C LEU A 30 -10.16 0.38 0.19
N LEU A 31 -10.61 1.46 -0.44
CA LEU A 31 -9.78 2.46 -1.09
C LEU A 31 -10.05 3.85 -0.50
N VAL A 32 -9.03 4.69 -0.57
CA VAL A 32 -9.09 6.10 -0.23
C VAL A 32 -8.93 6.97 -1.47
N ARG A 33 -9.49 8.17 -1.47
CA ARG A 33 -9.38 9.12 -2.58
C ARG A 33 -8.66 10.38 -2.18
N GLN A 34 -7.48 10.60 -2.75
CA GLN A 34 -6.59 11.69 -2.39
C GLN A 34 -6.16 12.50 -3.62
N TYR A 35 -5.99 13.81 -3.44
CA TYR A 35 -5.39 14.65 -4.47
C TYR A 35 -3.87 14.48 -4.43
N ARG A 36 -3.26 14.11 -5.56
CA ARG A 36 -1.82 14.04 -5.71
C ARG A 36 -1.33 15.20 -6.56
N HIS A 37 -0.65 16.16 -5.93
CA HIS A 37 -0.16 17.36 -6.61
C HIS A 37 0.76 17.08 -7.82
N PRO A 38 1.73 16.12 -7.76
CA PRO A 38 2.65 15.87 -8.88
C PRO A 38 1.95 15.50 -10.19
N VAL A 39 0.81 14.80 -10.11
CA VAL A 39 0.00 14.41 -11.27
C VAL A 39 -1.25 15.27 -11.45
N ARG A 40 -1.57 16.15 -10.50
CA ARG A 40 -2.75 17.03 -10.49
C ARG A 40 -4.09 16.30 -10.62
N HIS A 41 -4.16 15.08 -10.12
CA HIS A 41 -5.37 14.26 -10.15
C HIS A 41 -5.77 13.81 -8.75
N ARG A 42 -7.08 13.58 -8.56
CA ARG A 42 -7.58 12.82 -7.42
C ARG A 42 -7.58 11.34 -7.77
N LEU A 43 -6.69 10.58 -7.14
CA LEU A 43 -6.52 9.15 -7.38
C LEU A 43 -7.27 8.35 -6.32
N TRP A 44 -7.78 7.19 -6.71
CA TRP A 44 -8.10 6.14 -5.76
C TRP A 44 -6.82 5.37 -5.45
N GLU A 45 -6.54 5.17 -4.17
CA GLU A 45 -5.32 4.60 -3.64
C GLU A 45 -5.65 3.61 -2.52
N LEU A 46 -4.67 2.77 -2.17
CA LEU A 46 -4.74 1.96 -0.95
C LEU A 46 -4.52 2.87 0.26
N PRO A 47 -5.08 2.53 1.43
CA PRO A 47 -4.58 3.08 2.68
C PRO A 47 -3.08 2.85 2.78
N ALA A 48 -2.29 3.90 3.00
CA ALA A 48 -0.85 3.86 2.88
C ALA A 48 -0.18 5.03 3.60
N GLY A 49 1.05 4.80 4.08
CA GLY A 49 1.83 5.87 4.68
C GLY A 49 3.31 5.57 4.77
N LEU A 50 4.05 6.59 5.20
CA LEU A 50 5.51 6.60 5.19
C LEU A 50 6.07 5.89 6.43
N LEU A 51 7.30 5.38 6.29
CA LEU A 51 8.11 4.89 7.42
C LEU A 51 8.97 6.03 7.98
N ASP A 52 8.31 7.08 8.46
CA ASP A 52 8.98 8.30 8.94
C ASP A 52 9.34 8.24 10.44
N ILE A 53 8.82 7.26 11.17
CA ILE A 53 9.21 6.96 12.55
C ILE A 53 10.47 6.06 12.55
N PRO A 54 11.61 6.51 13.14
CA PRO A 54 12.84 5.72 13.15
C PRO A 54 12.69 4.37 13.86
N GLY A 55 13.01 3.27 13.14
CA GLY A 55 12.94 1.91 13.68
C GLY A 55 11.52 1.36 13.83
N GLU A 56 10.51 2.01 13.24
CA GLU A 56 9.15 1.50 13.25
C GLU A 56 9.05 0.18 12.46
N ASN A 57 8.36 -0.80 13.06
CA ASN A 57 8.01 -2.03 12.35
C ASN A 57 7.02 -1.69 11.22
N PRO A 58 7.30 -2.05 9.96
CA PRO A 58 6.41 -1.80 8.83
C PRO A 58 4.98 -2.35 9.00
N LEU A 59 4.80 -3.46 9.73
CA LEU A 59 3.46 -3.96 10.05
C LEU A 59 2.71 -3.01 10.99
N HIS A 60 3.39 -2.45 12.00
CA HIS A 60 2.78 -1.47 12.90
C HIS A 60 2.42 -0.19 12.15
N ALA A 61 3.29 0.28 11.26
CA ALA A 61 2.98 1.39 10.37
C ALA A 61 1.72 1.09 9.54
N ALA A 62 1.64 -0.09 8.92
CA ALA A 62 0.49 -0.45 8.08
C ALA A 62 -0.82 -0.53 8.88
N GLN A 63 -0.76 -1.02 10.11
CA GLN A 63 -1.91 -1.06 11.04
C GLN A 63 -2.35 0.35 11.47
N ARG A 64 -1.38 1.24 11.74
CA ARG A 64 -1.63 2.64 12.08
C ARG A 64 -2.30 3.37 10.92
N GLU A 65 -1.76 3.26 9.71
CA GLU A 65 -2.31 3.92 8.52
C GLU A 65 -3.72 3.41 8.16
N LEU A 66 -3.97 2.10 8.28
CA LEU A 66 -5.33 1.56 8.11
C LEU A 66 -6.32 2.15 9.12
N TYR A 67 -5.87 2.39 10.35
CA TYR A 67 -6.69 3.04 11.36
C TYR A 67 -6.90 4.53 11.07
N GLU A 68 -5.84 5.28 10.78
CA GLU A 68 -5.87 6.73 10.59
C GLU A 68 -6.67 7.12 9.33
N GLU A 69 -6.39 6.50 8.18
CA GLU A 69 -7.03 6.89 6.92
C GLU A 69 -8.42 6.26 6.72
N ALA A 70 -8.58 5.01 7.16
CA ALA A 70 -9.77 4.22 6.85
C ALA A 70 -10.64 3.90 8.07
N HIS A 71 -10.17 4.13 9.30
CA HIS A 71 -10.90 3.83 10.55
C HIS A 71 -11.21 2.35 10.74
N HIS A 72 -10.31 1.50 10.26
CA HIS A 72 -10.44 0.05 10.34
C HIS A 72 -9.30 -0.58 11.13
N LYS A 73 -9.61 -1.74 11.70
CA LYS A 73 -8.64 -2.70 12.22
C LYS A 73 -8.83 -4.03 11.48
N ALA A 74 -7.83 -4.88 11.55
CA ALA A 74 -7.82 -6.19 10.88
C ALA A 74 -7.19 -7.25 11.78
N GLY A 75 -7.77 -8.46 11.75
CA GLY A 75 -7.33 -9.59 12.56
C GLY A 75 -6.29 -10.50 11.90
N ASP A 76 -6.25 -10.56 10.56
CA ASP A 76 -5.28 -11.34 9.79
C ASP A 76 -4.46 -10.43 8.86
N TRP A 77 -3.14 -10.57 8.93
CA TRP A 77 -2.18 -9.79 8.17
C TRP A 77 -1.18 -10.70 7.48
N ARG A 78 -0.92 -10.42 6.20
CA ARG A 78 0.08 -11.14 5.40
C ARG A 78 0.81 -10.17 4.48
N VAL A 79 2.07 -10.44 4.16
CA VAL A 79 2.76 -9.64 3.14
C VAL A 79 2.28 -10.10 1.77
N LEU A 80 1.70 -9.18 1.00
CA LEU A 80 1.20 -9.44 -0.35
C LEU A 80 2.32 -9.32 -1.38
N VAL A 81 2.91 -8.14 -1.52
CA VAL A 81 3.95 -7.86 -2.52
C VAL A 81 4.84 -6.71 -2.06
N ASP A 82 6.13 -6.77 -2.41
CA ASP A 82 7.07 -5.65 -2.22
C ASP A 82 7.43 -5.08 -3.59
N LEU A 83 7.55 -3.76 -3.71
CA LEU A 83 7.89 -3.11 -4.99
C LEU A 83 8.76 -1.87 -4.82
N TYR A 84 9.54 -1.57 -5.87
CA TYR A 84 10.27 -0.31 -6.02
C TYR A 84 9.56 0.51 -7.09
N PRO A 85 8.84 1.59 -6.73
CA PRO A 85 8.01 2.31 -7.68
C PRO A 85 8.85 3.04 -8.74
N THR A 86 10.04 3.55 -8.37
CA THR A 86 10.91 4.32 -9.26
C THR A 86 12.38 3.91 -9.12
N SER A 87 12.73 2.67 -9.49
CA SER A 87 14.08 2.09 -9.26
C SER A 87 15.25 2.84 -9.90
N GLY A 88 14.99 3.70 -10.89
CA GLY A 88 16.02 4.56 -11.50
C GLY A 88 16.16 5.94 -10.85
N GLY A 89 15.23 6.35 -9.98
CA GLY A 89 15.11 7.73 -9.50
C GLY A 89 14.91 7.90 -8.00
N SER A 90 14.50 6.87 -7.27
CA SER A 90 14.37 6.89 -5.80
C SER A 90 14.79 5.56 -5.19
N ASP A 91 15.26 5.62 -3.94
CA ASP A 91 15.48 4.42 -3.12
C ASP A 91 14.21 3.92 -2.42
N GLU A 92 13.05 4.56 -2.66
CA GLU A 92 11.74 4.17 -2.12
C GLU A 92 11.46 2.69 -2.35
N ALA A 93 11.06 2.02 -1.27
CA ALA A 93 10.50 0.68 -1.31
C ALA A 93 9.13 0.72 -0.64
N ILE A 94 8.17 0.04 -1.25
CA ILE A 94 6.80 -0.08 -0.72
C ILE A 94 6.52 -1.55 -0.43
N ARG A 95 6.07 -1.83 0.80
CA ARG A 95 5.52 -3.14 1.16
C ARG A 95 4.01 -3.06 1.23
N ILE A 96 3.35 -3.89 0.43
CA ILE A 96 1.89 -4.02 0.43
C ILE A 96 1.50 -5.21 1.29
N TYR A 97 0.66 -4.95 2.28
CA TYR A 97 0.04 -5.96 3.13
C TYR A 97 -1.36 -6.33 2.63
N LEU A 98 -1.75 -7.58 2.84
CA LEU A 98 -3.15 -8.00 2.84
C LEU A 98 -3.65 -7.96 4.28
N ALA A 99 -4.77 -7.27 4.50
CA ALA A 99 -5.48 -7.20 5.77
C ALA A 99 -6.87 -7.83 5.60
N ARG A 100 -7.21 -8.79 6.47
CA ARG A 100 -8.50 -9.49 6.51
C ARG A 100 -9.06 -9.49 7.93
N ASP A 101 -10.30 -9.98 8.06
CA ASP A 101 -11.08 -9.93 9.30
C ASP A 101 -11.22 -8.48 9.77
N LEU A 102 -11.75 -7.65 8.86
CA LEU A 102 -11.88 -6.21 9.04
C LEU A 102 -12.98 -5.89 10.06
N ALA A 103 -12.68 -4.96 10.96
CA ALA A 103 -13.65 -4.38 11.89
C ALA A 103 -13.54 -2.87 11.88
N GLU A 104 -14.69 -2.18 11.92
CA GLU A 104 -14.70 -0.74 12.20
C GLU A 104 -14.18 -0.50 13.63
N SER A 105 -13.34 0.51 13.79
CA SER A 105 -12.81 0.82 15.12
C SER A 105 -13.77 1.71 15.91
N GLU A 106 -14.06 1.35 17.15
CA GLU A 106 -14.94 2.12 18.07
C GLU A 106 -14.27 3.39 18.66
N GLY A 107 -13.06 3.72 18.21
CA GLY A 107 -12.27 4.86 18.72
C GLY A 107 -12.67 6.19 18.10
N GLU A 108 -12.21 7.30 18.70
CA GLU A 108 -12.36 8.62 18.08
C GLU A 108 -11.69 8.65 16.70
N ARG A 109 -12.39 9.26 15.75
CA ARG A 109 -11.90 9.45 14.39
C ARG A 109 -10.59 10.23 14.44
N PHE A 110 -9.51 9.73 13.86
CA PHE A 110 -8.25 10.48 13.79
C PHE A 110 -8.53 11.82 13.09
N GLN A 111 -8.06 12.92 13.67
CA GLN A 111 -8.22 14.23 13.07
C GLN A 111 -7.24 14.33 11.91
N ALA A 112 -7.75 14.11 10.71
CA ALA A 112 -7.01 14.25 9.47
C ALA A 112 -6.32 15.63 9.37
N GLU A 113 -5.05 15.65 9.00
CA GLU A 113 -4.27 16.87 8.75
C GLU A 113 -3.81 16.93 7.27
N GLY A 114 -3.63 18.14 6.71
CA GLY A 114 -3.04 18.30 5.37
C GLY A 114 -3.87 17.69 4.23
N GLU A 115 -3.28 16.78 3.45
CA GLU A 115 -3.94 16.12 2.30
C GLU A 115 -5.09 15.19 2.72
N GLU A 116 -5.19 14.86 4.01
CA GLU A 116 -6.13 13.91 4.58
C GLU A 116 -7.52 14.51 4.87
N LEU A 117 -7.63 15.85 4.91
CA LEU A 117 -8.85 16.59 5.31
C LEU A 117 -10.08 16.28 4.43
N ASP A 118 -9.85 15.81 3.20
CA ASP A 118 -10.86 15.52 2.17
C ASP A 118 -10.92 14.03 1.79
N LEU A 119 -10.31 13.12 2.57
CA LEU A 119 -10.22 11.70 2.24
C LEU A 119 -11.62 11.06 2.09
N GLN A 120 -11.94 10.66 0.86
CA GLN A 120 -13.13 9.83 0.60
C GLN A 120 -12.75 8.38 0.73
N VAL A 121 -13.51 7.62 1.52
CA VAL A 121 -13.33 6.18 1.68
C VAL A 121 -14.46 5.45 0.96
N ALA A 122 -14.12 4.45 0.15
CA ALA A 122 -15.10 3.62 -0.53
C ALA A 122 -14.60 2.18 -0.67
N ARG A 123 -15.52 1.23 -0.83
CA ARG A 123 -15.20 -0.18 -1.07
C ARG A 123 -15.62 -0.57 -2.48
N PHE A 124 -14.74 -1.26 -3.19
CA PHE A 124 -14.99 -1.73 -4.56
C PHE A 124 -14.73 -3.23 -4.65
N PRO A 125 -15.55 -4.02 -5.34
CA PRO A 125 -15.23 -5.41 -5.62
C PRO A 125 -13.82 -5.54 -6.23
N LEU A 126 -13.02 -6.50 -5.77
CA LEU A 126 -11.67 -6.71 -6.30
C LEU A 126 -11.67 -6.86 -7.83
N THR A 127 -12.68 -7.54 -8.37
CA THR A 127 -12.87 -7.72 -9.82
C THR A 127 -13.08 -6.39 -10.55
N GLU A 128 -13.77 -5.42 -9.94
CA GLU A 128 -13.93 -4.07 -10.48
C GLU A 128 -12.62 -3.29 -10.41
N VAL A 129 -11.89 -3.39 -9.29
CA VAL A 129 -10.58 -2.72 -9.14
C VAL A 129 -9.61 -3.21 -10.22
N VAL A 130 -9.54 -4.53 -10.43
CA VAL A 130 -8.71 -5.13 -11.47
C VAL A 130 -9.14 -4.68 -12.86
N SER A 131 -10.43 -4.72 -13.17
CA SER A 131 -10.92 -4.32 -14.51
C SER A 131 -10.64 -2.86 -14.80
N ARG A 132 -10.84 -1.97 -13.82
CA ARG A 132 -10.57 -0.53 -13.94
C ARG A 132 -9.07 -0.20 -14.01
N ALA A 133 -8.23 -0.95 -13.31
CA ALA A 133 -6.78 -0.84 -13.47
C ALA A 133 -6.35 -1.20 -14.90
N LEU A 134 -6.84 -2.32 -15.43
CA LEU A 134 -6.54 -2.76 -16.79
C LEU A 134 -7.12 -1.84 -17.88
N ALA A 135 -8.25 -1.18 -17.59
CA ALA A 135 -8.86 -0.18 -18.48
C ALA A 135 -8.12 1.18 -18.46
N GLY A 136 -7.21 1.41 -17.51
CA GLY A 136 -6.54 2.69 -17.35
C GLY A 136 -7.35 3.74 -16.59
N ASP A 137 -8.32 3.32 -15.77
CA ASP A 137 -9.10 4.22 -14.90
C ASP A 137 -8.46 4.39 -13.51
N LEU A 138 -7.60 3.45 -13.11
CA LEU A 138 -6.87 3.47 -11.85
C LEU A 138 -5.36 3.48 -12.13
N HIS A 139 -4.66 4.44 -11.53
CA HIS A 139 -3.30 4.81 -11.95
C HIS A 139 -2.27 4.70 -10.83
N ASN A 140 -2.70 4.62 -9.56
CA ASN A 140 -1.77 4.52 -8.45
C ASN A 140 -1.03 3.17 -8.50
N GLY A 141 0.30 3.22 -8.56
CA GLY A 141 1.13 2.03 -8.79
C GLY A 141 0.99 0.96 -7.70
N ALA A 142 0.88 1.36 -6.43
CA ALA A 142 0.68 0.44 -5.32
C ALA A 142 -0.70 -0.24 -5.40
N LEU A 143 -1.75 0.51 -5.71
CA LEU A 143 -3.09 -0.04 -5.94
C LEU A 143 -3.11 -1.05 -7.09
N VAL A 144 -2.55 -0.68 -8.25
CA VAL A 144 -2.49 -1.56 -9.43
C VAL A 144 -1.71 -2.84 -9.10
N ALA A 145 -0.53 -2.72 -8.50
CA ALA A 145 0.29 -3.86 -8.14
C ALA A 145 -0.39 -4.76 -7.09
N GLY A 146 -0.94 -4.18 -6.03
CA GLY A 146 -1.63 -4.90 -4.96
C GLY A 146 -2.87 -5.63 -5.46
N ALA A 147 -3.74 -4.98 -6.24
CA ALA A 147 -4.96 -5.60 -6.77
C ALA A 147 -4.64 -6.77 -7.72
N LEU A 148 -3.67 -6.59 -8.63
CA LEU A 148 -3.25 -7.66 -9.54
C LEU A 148 -2.55 -8.81 -8.80
N ALA A 149 -1.72 -8.51 -7.80
CA ALA A 149 -1.07 -9.52 -6.96
C ALA A 149 -2.10 -10.35 -6.18
N LEU A 150 -3.09 -9.69 -5.56
CA LEU A 150 -4.15 -10.39 -4.84
C LEU A 150 -4.97 -11.27 -5.79
N SER A 151 -5.35 -10.75 -6.95
CA SER A 151 -6.07 -11.51 -7.98
C SER A 151 -5.29 -12.74 -8.43
N ALA A 152 -3.98 -12.60 -8.67
CA ALA A 152 -3.11 -13.70 -9.07
C ALA A 152 -2.99 -14.78 -7.99
N VAL A 153 -2.86 -14.38 -6.72
CA VAL A 153 -2.75 -15.33 -5.60
C VAL A 153 -4.06 -16.11 -5.39
N LEU A 154 -5.20 -15.43 -5.50
CA LEU A 154 -6.53 -16.06 -5.41
C LEU A 154 -6.76 -17.06 -6.55
N ALA A 155 -6.25 -16.76 -7.75
CA ALA A 155 -6.35 -17.65 -8.91
C ALA A 155 -5.35 -18.84 -8.87
N ALA A 156 -4.27 -18.73 -8.09
CA ALA A 156 -3.22 -19.72 -8.01
C ALA A 156 -3.34 -20.59 -6.75
N ASN A 157 -2.50 -20.34 -5.75
CA ASN A 157 -2.32 -21.22 -4.57
C ASN A 157 -3.16 -20.78 -3.36
N GLY A 158 -3.98 -19.74 -3.51
CA GLY A 158 -4.75 -19.14 -2.41
C GLY A 158 -3.89 -18.32 -1.46
N LEU A 159 -4.56 -17.71 -0.48
CA LEU A 159 -3.94 -16.75 0.46
C LEU A 159 -2.90 -17.38 1.38
N ASP A 160 -2.92 -18.70 1.58
CA ASP A 160 -1.97 -19.46 2.39
C ASP A 160 -0.57 -19.56 1.79
N ALA A 161 -0.42 -19.22 0.51
CA ALA A 161 0.89 -19.09 -0.12
C ALA A 161 1.57 -17.73 0.17
N LEU A 162 0.86 -16.77 0.78
CA LEU A 162 1.44 -15.48 1.12
C LEU A 162 2.46 -15.59 2.25
N ARG A 163 3.40 -14.65 2.24
CA ARG A 163 4.44 -14.56 3.27
C ARG A 163 3.80 -14.10 4.60
N PRO A 164 4.31 -14.57 5.76
CA PRO A 164 3.89 -14.06 7.07
C PRO A 164 4.03 -12.53 7.17
N ALA A 165 3.20 -11.86 7.97
CA ALA A 165 3.23 -10.40 8.14
C ALA A 165 4.62 -9.86 8.54
N GLU A 166 5.31 -10.60 9.41
CA GLU A 166 6.65 -10.28 9.93
C GLU A 166 7.79 -10.80 9.03
N ALA A 167 7.50 -11.17 7.78
CA ALA A 167 8.54 -11.63 6.86
C ALA A 167 9.64 -10.57 6.71
N PRO A 168 10.93 -10.95 6.69
CA PRO A 168 12.02 -9.99 6.55
C PRO A 168 11.85 -9.07 5.33
N TRP A 169 12.28 -7.82 5.45
CA TRP A 169 12.28 -6.87 4.34
C TRP A 169 13.69 -6.33 4.07
N PRO A 170 14.46 -6.96 3.17
CA PRO A 170 15.83 -6.53 2.88
C PRO A 170 15.94 -5.08 2.39
N ALA A 171 14.89 -4.53 1.78
CA ALA A 171 14.89 -3.16 1.27
C ALA A 171 14.80 -2.10 2.38
N ARG A 172 14.19 -2.45 3.51
CA ARG A 172 13.94 -1.60 4.69
C ARG A 172 13.99 -2.46 5.96
N PRO A 173 15.19 -2.85 6.43
CA PRO A 173 15.33 -3.55 7.69
C PRO A 173 14.94 -2.61 8.85
N PHE A 174 14.27 -3.14 9.87
CA PHE A 174 13.82 -2.42 11.05
C PHE A 174 14.32 -3.11 12.33
#